data_AF-A0A1Y4IX24-F1
#
_entry.id   AF-A0A1Y4IX24-F1
#
_cell.length_a   1.000
_cell.length_b   1.000
_cell.length_c   1.000
_cell.angle_alpha   90.00
_cell.angle_beta   90.00
_cell.angle_gamma   90.00
#
_symmetry.space_group_name_H-M   'P 1'
#
loop_
_entity.id
_entity.type
_entity.pdbx_description
1 polymer ?
#
loop_
_entity_poly.entity_id
_entity_poly.type
_entity_poly.pdbx_seq_one_letter_code
_entity_poly.pdbx_strand_id
1 'polypeptide(L)' 'MTRTTSRAWRETNLSALAHNAHTIQSALAPGCRLMAVVKADAYGHGALLVARRLEAMGIKDFAVACL' A
#
# COMPACT_ATOMS: atom_id res chain seq x y z
N MET A 1 -16.55 -13.10 -0.01
CA MET A 1 -16.59 -12.53 -1.37
C MET A 1 -17.89 -11.76 -1.53
N THR A 2 -17.83 -10.43 -1.56
CA THR A 2 -18.99 -9.59 -1.87
C THR A 2 -19.36 -9.77 -3.33
N ARG A 3 -20.60 -10.16 -3.62
CA ARG A 3 -21.07 -10.47 -4.97
C ARG A 3 -21.33 -9.17 -5.74
N THR A 4 -20.29 -8.63 -6.36
CA THR A 4 -20.36 -7.43 -7.20
C THR A 4 -21.09 -7.79 -8.51
N THR A 5 -22.06 -6.97 -8.94
CA THR A 5 -22.75 -7.13 -10.24
C THR A 5 -21.93 -6.58 -11.42
N SER A 6 -20.72 -6.08 -11.17
CA SER A 6 -19.83 -5.54 -12.19
C SER A 6 -19.24 -6.65 -13.06
N ARG A 7 -19.14 -6.39 -14.37
CA ARG A 7 -18.52 -7.30 -15.35
C ARG A 7 -16.99 -7.15 -15.45
N ALA A 8 -16.42 -6.19 -14.74
CA ALA A 8 -14.99 -5.95 -14.67
C ALA A 8 -14.57 -5.69 -13.22
N TRP A 9 -13.43 -6.25 -12.83
CA TRP A 9 -12.87 -6.09 -11.50
C TRP A 9 -11.34 -5.99 -11.58
N ARG A 10 -10.74 -5.57 -10.47
CA ARG A 10 -9.31 -5.59 -10.28
C ARG A 10 -9.02 -6.23 -8.95
N GLU A 11 -7.98 -7.06 -8.92
CA GLU A 11 -7.45 -7.66 -7.71
C GLU A 11 -6.14 -6.96 -7.32
N THR A 12 -5.92 -6.82 -6.02
CA THR A 12 -4.69 -6.27 -5.47
C THR A 12 -4.08 -7.31 -4.54
N ASN A 13 -2.90 -7.80 -4.90
CA ASN A 13 -2.21 -8.83 -4.15
C ASN A 13 -1.47 -8.20 -2.94
N LEU A 14 -2.05 -8.34 -1.76
CA LEU A 14 -1.48 -7.80 -0.51
C LEU A 14 -0.23 -8.54 -0.03
N SER A 15 -0.01 -9.77 -0.46
CA SER A 15 1.23 -10.51 -0.19
C SER A 15 2.38 -9.95 -1.02
N ALA A 16 2.13 -9.64 -2.30
CA ALA A 16 3.11 -8.97 -3.16
C ALA A 16 3.43 -7.55 -2.64
N LEU A 17 2.42 -6.79 -2.22
CA LEU A 17 2.61 -5.49 -1.58
C LEU A 17 3.52 -5.59 -0.34
N ALA A 18 3.26 -6.58 0.53
CA ALA A 18 4.05 -6.80 1.73
C ALA A 18 5.49 -7.23 1.42
N HIS A 19 5.67 -8.13 0.45
CA HIS A 19 7.00 -8.51 0.00
C HIS A 19 7.79 -7.28 -0.49
N ASN A 20 7.19 -6.45 -1.34
CA ASN A 20 7.83 -5.25 -1.88
C ASN A 20 8.21 -4.24 -0.78
N ALA A 21 7.29 -3.98 0.14
CA ALA A 21 7.54 -3.08 1.26
C ALA A 21 8.69 -3.58 2.15
N HIS A 22 8.72 -4.89 2.45
CA HIS A 22 9.80 -5.49 3.22
C HIS A 22 11.15 -5.40 2.50
N THR A 23 11.19 -5.71 1.20
CA THR A 23 12.40 -5.60 0.38
C THR A 23 12.97 -4.17 0.40
N ILE A 24 12.10 -3.16 0.30
CA ILE A 24 12.53 -1.76 0.39
C ILE A 24 13.04 -1.43 1.80
N GLN A 25 12.30 -1.78 2.85
CA GLN A 25 12.72 -1.55 4.24
C GLN A 25 14.09 -2.15 4.55
N SER A 26 14.35 -3.37 4.08
CA SER A 26 15.61 -4.09 4.29
C SER A 26 16.80 -3.47 3.54
N ALA A 27 16.55 -2.63 2.54
CA ALA A 27 17.57 -1.92 1.78
C ALA A 27 17.85 -0.49 2.31
N LEU A 28 17.10 -0.01 3.29
CA LEU A 28 17.28 1.32 3.85
C LEU A 28 18.53 1.40 4.74
N ALA A 29 19.22 2.54 4.69
CA ALA A 29 20.30 2.84 5.63
C ALA A 29 19.77 2.88 7.08
N PRO A 30 20.64 2.63 8.09
CA PRO A 30 20.26 2.76 9.49
C PRO A 30 19.61 4.12 9.80
N GLY A 31 18.46 4.11 10.47
CA GLY A 31 17.72 5.32 10.83
C GLY A 31 16.81 5.89 9.72
N CYS A 32 16.90 5.40 8.48
CA CYS A 32 15.95 5.79 7.42
C CYS A 32 14.59 5.11 7.63
N ARG A 33 13.51 5.82 7.32
CA ARG A 33 12.14 5.30 7.35
C ARG A 33 11.53 5.30 5.95
N LEU A 34 10.66 4.34 5.71
CA LEU A 34 9.87 4.27 4.50
C LEU A 34 8.62 5.15 4.63
N MET A 35 8.43 6.07 3.68
CA MET A 35 7.18 6.81 3.50
C MET A 35 6.40 6.19 2.34
N ALA A 36 5.21 5.65 2.62
CA ALA A 36 4.35 5.06 1.60
C ALA A 36 3.53 6.15 0.89
N VAL A 37 3.81 6.36 -0.40
CA VAL A 37 3.02 7.27 -1.22
C VAL A 37 1.75 6.55 -1.69
N VAL A 38 0.59 7.00 -1.22
CA VAL A 38 -0.73 6.40 -1.52
C VAL A 38 -1.65 7.36 -2.27
N LYS A 39 -1.09 8.39 -2.92
CA LYS A 39 -1.84 9.32 -3.78
C LYS A 39 -2.59 8.60 -4.90
N ALA A 40 -3.63 9.26 -5.42
CA ALA A 40 -4.48 8.73 -6.49
C ALA A 40 -5.01 7.32 -6.17
N ASP A 41 -5.60 7.15 -4.99
CA ASP A 41 -6.15 5.87 -4.51
C ASP A 41 -5.09 4.73 -4.48
N ALA A 42 -3.90 5.01 -3.96
CA ALA A 42 -2.71 4.16 -4.05
C ALA A 42 -2.39 3.74 -5.50
N TYR A 43 -2.26 4.72 -6.40
CA TYR A 43 -2.04 4.50 -7.83
C TYR A 43 -3.10 3.58 -8.43
N GLY A 44 -4.34 3.77 -7.99
CA GLY A 44 -5.49 2.94 -8.31
C GLY A 44 -5.63 1.71 -7.43
N HIS A 45 -4.66 1.19 -6.70
CA HIS A 45 -4.77 -0.12 -6.01
C HIS A 45 -5.75 -0.15 -4.83
N GLY A 46 -6.34 0.98 -4.45
CA GLY A 46 -7.22 1.13 -3.29
C GLY A 46 -6.44 1.62 -2.07
N ALA A 47 -6.46 2.92 -1.83
CA ALA A 47 -5.66 3.58 -0.80
C ALA A 47 -5.93 3.03 0.60
N LEU A 48 -7.19 2.80 0.97
CA LEU A 48 -7.52 2.29 2.29
C LEU A 48 -6.94 0.89 2.54
N LEU A 49 -7.09 -0.01 1.56
CA LEU A 49 -6.62 -1.39 1.66
C LEU A 49 -5.09 -1.43 1.73
N VAL A 50 -4.43 -0.68 0.85
CA VAL A 50 -2.97 -0.56 0.80
C VAL A 50 -2.42 0.07 2.08
N ALA A 51 -2.96 1.21 2.51
CA ALA A 51 -2.48 1.93 3.69
C ALA A 51 -2.59 1.09 4.95
N ARG A 52 -3.74 0.42 5.19
CA ARG A 52 -3.92 -0.47 6.33
C ARG A 52 -2.95 -1.64 6.33
N ARG A 53 -2.69 -2.24 5.16
CA ARG A 53 -1.73 -3.35 5.06
C ARG A 53 -0.32 -2.88 5.41
N LEU A 54 0.11 -1.73 4.90
CA LEU A 54 1.43 -1.16 5.16
C LEU A 54 1.58 -0.66 6.61
N GLU A 55 0.52 -0.08 7.18
CA GLU A 55 0.47 0.34 8.59
C GLU A 55 0.66 -0.86 9.53
N ALA A 56 -0.01 -1.98 9.25
CA ALA A 56 0.13 -3.23 10.00
C ALA A 56 1.55 -3.82 9.91
N MET A 57 2.33 -3.44 8.90
CA MET A 57 3.74 -3.81 8.76
C MET A 57 4.70 -2.83 9.45
N GLY A 58 4.17 -1.79 10.11
CA GLY A 58 4.98 -0.81 10.84
C GLY A 58 5.40 0.41 10.03
N ILE A 59 4.92 0.59 8.79
CA ILE A 59 5.12 1.85 8.05
C ILE A 59 4.22 2.92 8.68
N LYS A 60 4.82 4.05 9.07
CA LYS A 60 4.13 5.12 9.82
C LYS A 60 3.96 6.41 9.03
N ASP A 61 4.74 6.60 7.99
CA ASP A 61 4.73 7.82 7.18
C ASP A 61 3.97 7.54 5.87
N PHE A 62 2.99 8.39 5.54
CA PHE A 62 2.18 8.28 4.33
C PHE A 62 2.11 9.63 3.60
N ALA A 63 2.09 9.59 2.26
CA ALA A 63 1.97 10.77 1.43
C ALA A 63 0.78 10.68 0.46
N VAL A 64 0.03 11.77 0.36
CA VAL A 64 -1.15 11.96 -0.51
C VAL A 64 -0.98 13.20 -1.39
N ALA A 65 -1.85 13.37 -2.40
CA ALA A 65 -1.78 14.52 -3.30
C ALA A 65 -2.48 15.78 -2.75
N CYS A 66 -3.55 15.61 -1.96
CA CYS A 66 -4.38 16.69 -1.44
C CYS A 66 -5.00 16.30 -0.08
N LEU A 67 -5.48 17.29 0.66
CA LEU A 67 -6.24 17.15 1.91
C LEU A 67 -7.69 16.71 1.63
#